data_AF-A0A7F8Q0M2-F1
#
_entry.id   AF-A0A7F8Q0M2-F1
#
_cell.length_a   1.000
_cell.length_b   1.000
_cell.length_c   1.000
_cell.angle_alpha   90.00
_cell.angle_beta   90.00
_cell.angle_gamma   90.00
#
_symmetry.space_group_name_H-M   'P 1'
#
loop_
_entity.id
_entity.type
_entity.pdbx_description
1 polymer ?
#
loop_
_entity_poly.entity_id
_entity_poly.type
_entity_poly.pdbx_seq_one_letter_code
_entity_poly.pdbx_strand_id
1 'polypeptide(L)'
;MKRTVCAKSIFELWGHGKSPEELYNSLKNYPVEKMVPFLHSDSTYKIKIHTFNKTLTQEEKVKRIDALEFLPFEGKVNLKKPQHIFSVLEDYGLDPNCIPENPHNIYFGRWIADGQRELIESYSVKKRHFIGNTSMDAGLSFIMANHGKVKENDIVFDPFVGTAKVKCWIVRYCCCPGNSPEMWTRLESSSEVDGTPRIMVSLRHPCGSLDVLLNRDQYSHLLSDHFLPYQGHNSFREKYFSGVTKRIAKEEKSSQE
;
A
#
# COMPACT_ATOMS: atom_id res chain seq x y z
N MET A 1 -7.91 -8.67 -2.10
CA MET A 1 -7.65 -7.22 -2.13
C MET A 1 -6.17 -6.87 -2.37
N LYS A 2 -5.49 -7.53 -3.32
CA LYS A 2 -4.03 -7.49 -3.45
C LYS A 2 -3.44 -6.19 -4.04
N ARG A 3 -4.21 -5.11 -4.13
CA ARG A 3 -3.79 -3.84 -4.75
C ARG A 3 -4.20 -2.62 -3.95
N THR A 4 -5.24 -2.72 -3.12
CA THR A 4 -5.72 -1.56 -2.38
C THR A 4 -4.81 -1.29 -1.20
N VAL A 5 -4.41 -0.03 -1.07
CA VAL A 5 -3.62 0.48 0.07
C VAL A 5 -4.46 1.36 1.01
N CYS A 6 -5.67 1.73 0.57
CA CYS A 6 -6.59 2.58 1.32
C CYS A 6 -7.47 1.77 2.28
N ALA A 7 -7.94 0.60 1.84
CA ALA A 7 -8.76 -0.28 2.66
C ALA A 7 -7.87 -1.18 3.53
N LYS A 8 -8.21 -1.31 4.82
CA LYS A 8 -7.50 -2.20 5.75
C LYS A 8 -7.88 -3.66 5.51
N SER A 9 -9.17 -3.96 5.49
CA SER A 9 -9.72 -5.31 5.33
C SER A 9 -11.13 -5.23 4.72
N ILE A 10 -11.56 -6.31 4.06
CA ILE A 10 -12.94 -6.52 3.63
C ILE A 10 -13.56 -7.66 4.42
N PHE A 11 -14.81 -7.44 4.80
CA PHE A 11 -15.64 -8.40 5.51
C PHE A 11 -16.93 -8.62 4.72
N GLU A 12 -17.41 -9.86 4.71
CA GLU A 12 -18.77 -10.20 4.34
C GLU A 12 -19.68 -9.89 5.52
N LEU A 13 -20.57 -8.92 5.35
CA LEU A 13 -21.48 -8.48 6.39
C LEU A 13 -22.59 -9.52 6.60
N TRP A 14 -22.73 -9.99 7.84
CA TRP A 14 -23.79 -10.91 8.24
C TRP A 14 -24.88 -10.20 9.05
N GLY A 15 -24.49 -9.26 9.91
CA GLY A 15 -25.45 -8.49 10.68
C GLY A 15 -24.92 -7.12 11.08
N HIS A 16 -25.86 -6.20 11.32
CA HIS A 16 -25.61 -4.84 11.78
C HIS A 16 -26.66 -4.44 12.81
N GLY A 17 -26.27 -3.64 13.79
CA GLY A 17 -27.17 -3.01 14.73
C GLY A 17 -26.51 -1.84 15.45
N LYS A 18 -27.32 -0.95 16.03
CA LYS A 18 -26.85 0.11 16.94
C LYS A 18 -26.81 -0.36 18.39
N SER A 19 -27.49 -1.45 18.70
CA SER A 19 -27.46 -2.13 19.99
C SER A 19 -27.18 -3.63 19.81
N PRO A 20 -26.77 -4.34 20.87
CA PRO A 20 -26.61 -5.79 20.84
C PRO A 20 -27.88 -6.54 20.41
N GLU A 21 -29.06 -6.05 20.82
CA GLU A 21 -30.34 -6.66 20.48
C GLU A 21 -30.68 -6.48 18.98
N GLU A 22 -30.40 -5.29 18.42
CA GLU A 22 -30.57 -5.06 16.98
C GLU A 22 -29.64 -5.95 16.16
N LEU A 23 -28.39 -6.09 16.57
CA LEU A 23 -27.42 -6.98 15.92
C LEU A 23 -27.90 -8.44 15.96
N TYR A 24 -28.40 -8.87 17.11
CA TYR A 24 -28.96 -10.22 17.29
C TYR A 24 -30.12 -10.48 16.32
N ASN A 25 -31.07 -9.56 16.23
CA ASN A 25 -32.19 -9.65 15.30
C ASN A 25 -31.73 -9.66 13.85
N SER A 26 -30.73 -8.83 13.50
CA SER A 26 -30.13 -8.79 12.18
C SER A 26 -29.48 -10.12 11.80
N LEU A 27 -28.74 -10.73 12.74
CA LEU A 27 -28.08 -12.02 12.53
C LEU A 27 -29.06 -13.18 12.39
N LYS A 28 -30.16 -13.18 13.15
CA LYS A 28 -31.23 -14.17 12.98
C LYS A 28 -31.90 -14.12 11.61
N ASN A 29 -32.02 -12.93 11.04
CA ASN A 29 -32.64 -12.73 9.73
C ASN A 29 -31.68 -13.00 8.57
N TYR A 30 -30.39 -13.25 8.85
CA TYR A 30 -29.42 -13.53 7.80
C TYR A 30 -29.63 -14.94 7.22
N PRO A 31 -29.54 -15.13 5.88
CA PRO A 31 -29.77 -16.43 5.26
C PRO A 31 -28.83 -17.51 5.79
N VAL A 32 -29.40 -18.52 6.45
CA VAL A 32 -28.67 -19.64 7.05
C VAL A 32 -27.83 -20.38 6.00
N GLU A 33 -28.37 -20.54 4.77
CA GLU A 33 -27.68 -21.17 3.65
C GLU A 33 -26.30 -20.54 3.33
N LYS A 34 -26.13 -19.24 3.58
CA LYS A 34 -24.86 -18.53 3.38
C LYS A 34 -23.90 -18.72 4.56
N MET A 35 -24.42 -19.01 5.75
CA MET A 35 -23.61 -19.20 6.96
C MET A 35 -23.08 -20.63 7.07
N VAL A 36 -23.93 -21.61 6.75
CA VAL A 36 -23.68 -23.05 6.90
C VAL A 36 -22.28 -23.47 6.42
N PRO A 37 -21.80 -23.07 5.21
CA PRO A 37 -20.48 -23.48 4.72
C PRO A 37 -19.30 -23.10 5.62
N PHE A 38 -19.46 -22.11 6.48
CA PHE A 38 -18.40 -21.55 7.32
C PHE A 38 -18.54 -21.92 8.81
N LEU A 39 -19.62 -22.59 9.17
CA LEU A 39 -19.96 -22.94 10.56
C LEU A 39 -19.84 -24.44 10.87
N HIS A 40 -19.51 -25.26 9.86
CA HIS A 40 -19.40 -26.72 9.98
C HIS A 40 -18.35 -27.20 11.01
N SER A 41 -18.61 -28.34 11.62
CA SER A 41 -17.77 -29.01 12.63
C SER A 41 -16.36 -29.40 12.17
N ASP A 42 -16.19 -29.66 10.88
CA ASP A 42 -14.89 -29.95 10.27
C ASP A 42 -14.02 -28.69 10.06
N SER A 43 -14.60 -27.51 10.22
CA SER A 43 -13.90 -26.24 10.04
C SER A 43 -13.30 -25.72 11.34
N THR A 44 -12.27 -24.89 11.21
CA THR A 44 -11.68 -24.17 12.34
C THR A 44 -11.90 -22.68 12.23
N TYR A 45 -12.22 -22.04 13.35
CA TYR A 45 -12.50 -20.61 13.35
C TYR A 45 -11.85 -19.83 14.49
N LYS A 46 -11.83 -18.50 14.31
CA LYS A 46 -11.43 -17.52 15.32
C LYS A 46 -12.33 -16.31 15.24
N ILE A 47 -12.73 -15.78 16.39
CA ILE A 47 -13.43 -14.50 16.48
C ILE A 47 -12.42 -13.41 16.84
N LYS A 48 -12.47 -12.29 16.14
CA LYS A 48 -11.69 -11.07 16.41
C LYS A 48 -12.64 -9.92 16.72
N ILE A 49 -12.22 -9.04 17.61
CA ILE A 49 -12.95 -7.82 17.90
C ILE A 49 -12.08 -6.65 17.44
N HIS A 50 -12.64 -5.82 16.58
CA HIS A 50 -12.05 -4.57 16.13
C HIS A 50 -12.90 -3.43 16.64
N THR A 51 -12.27 -2.53 17.38
CA THR A 51 -12.89 -1.31 17.87
C THR A 51 -12.28 -0.12 17.15
N PHE A 52 -13.13 0.82 16.78
CA PHE A 52 -12.73 2.12 16.28
C PHE A 52 -12.87 3.13 17.42
N ASN A 53 -11.83 3.92 17.66
CA ASN A 53 -11.81 5.00 18.66
C ASN A 53 -12.01 4.55 20.13
N LYS A 54 -11.80 3.27 20.45
CA LYS A 54 -11.77 2.75 21.83
C LYS A 54 -10.81 1.56 21.92
N THR A 55 -10.15 1.39 23.06
CA THR A 55 -9.39 0.16 23.38
C THR A 55 -10.16 -0.64 24.40
N LEU A 56 -10.47 -1.90 24.09
CA LEU A 56 -11.17 -2.80 25.02
C LEU A 56 -10.19 -3.65 25.84
N THR A 57 -10.55 -3.90 27.10
CA THR A 57 -9.86 -4.86 27.96
C THR A 57 -10.10 -6.29 27.49
N GLN A 58 -9.34 -7.24 28.05
CA GLN A 58 -9.52 -8.64 27.72
C GLN A 58 -10.86 -9.18 28.26
N GLU A 59 -11.31 -8.75 29.45
CA GLU A 59 -12.62 -9.18 29.97
C GLU A 59 -13.76 -8.69 29.09
N GLU A 60 -13.71 -7.45 28.61
CA GLU A 60 -14.72 -6.90 27.70
C GLU A 60 -14.78 -7.68 26.39
N LYS A 61 -13.61 -8.03 25.83
CA LYS A 61 -13.55 -8.85 24.62
C LYS A 61 -14.19 -10.22 24.80
N VAL A 62 -13.93 -10.87 25.95
CA VAL A 62 -14.55 -12.16 26.27
C VAL A 62 -16.06 -12.02 26.36
N LYS A 63 -16.58 -11.01 27.08
CA LYS A 63 -18.02 -10.73 27.15
C LYS A 63 -18.68 -10.57 25.77
N ARG A 64 -18.01 -9.91 24.82
CA ARG A 64 -18.52 -9.76 23.44
C ARG A 64 -18.49 -11.07 22.65
N ILE A 65 -17.54 -11.96 22.93
CA ILE A 65 -17.50 -13.28 22.31
C ILE A 65 -18.61 -14.17 22.90
N ASP A 66 -18.79 -14.15 24.22
CA ASP A 66 -19.83 -14.92 24.91
C ASP A 66 -21.23 -14.48 24.43
N ALA A 67 -21.42 -13.19 24.18
CA ALA A 67 -22.66 -12.66 23.61
C ALA A 67 -22.99 -13.23 22.21
N LEU A 68 -22.04 -13.87 21.50
CA LEU A 68 -22.25 -14.51 20.20
C LEU A 68 -22.53 -16.02 20.29
N GLU A 69 -22.63 -16.58 21.50
CA GLU A 69 -22.87 -18.02 21.73
C GLU A 69 -24.18 -18.52 21.08
N PHE A 70 -25.15 -17.63 20.83
CA PHE A 70 -26.41 -17.98 20.17
C PHE A 70 -26.26 -18.40 18.70
N LEU A 71 -25.12 -18.10 18.06
CA LEU A 71 -24.86 -18.52 16.69
C LEU A 71 -24.45 -20.00 16.68
N PRO A 72 -24.93 -20.80 15.69
CA PRO A 72 -24.65 -22.23 15.63
C PRO A 72 -23.23 -22.51 15.13
N PHE A 73 -22.21 -22.12 15.90
CA PHE A 73 -20.82 -22.46 15.62
C PHE A 73 -20.57 -23.93 16.01
N GLU A 74 -20.52 -24.82 15.02
CA GLU A 74 -20.16 -26.23 15.26
C GLU A 74 -18.66 -26.49 15.10
N GLY A 75 -17.94 -25.56 14.46
CA GLY A 75 -16.50 -25.66 14.19
C GLY A 75 -15.62 -25.65 15.44
N LYS A 76 -14.34 -26.00 15.28
CA LYS A 76 -13.35 -26.00 16.37
C LYS A 76 -12.63 -24.66 16.47
N VAL A 77 -12.45 -24.14 17.68
CA VAL A 77 -11.70 -22.89 17.89
C VAL A 77 -10.21 -23.10 17.65
N ASN A 78 -9.61 -22.34 16.73
CA ASN A 78 -8.16 -22.34 16.49
C ASN A 78 -7.61 -20.91 16.41
N LEU A 79 -6.87 -20.51 17.43
CA LEU A 79 -6.36 -19.14 17.53
C LEU A 79 -5.12 -18.85 16.66
N LYS A 80 -4.39 -19.90 16.25
CA LYS A 80 -3.11 -19.81 15.52
C LYS A 80 -3.31 -19.88 14.01
N LYS A 81 -4.05 -20.88 13.53
CA LYS A 81 -4.29 -21.13 12.11
C LYS A 81 -5.77 -21.46 11.86
N PRO A 82 -6.68 -20.48 12.00
CA PRO A 82 -8.09 -20.67 11.66
C PRO A 82 -8.29 -20.71 10.15
N GLN A 83 -9.26 -21.50 9.69
CA GLN A 83 -9.76 -21.44 8.30
C GLN A 83 -10.71 -20.26 8.10
N HIS A 84 -11.52 -19.95 9.12
CA HIS A 84 -12.48 -18.86 9.07
C HIS A 84 -12.23 -17.86 10.19
N ILE A 85 -12.21 -16.57 9.83
CA ILE A 85 -12.08 -15.49 10.80
C ILE A 85 -13.39 -14.72 10.79
N PHE A 86 -14.04 -14.64 11.94
CA PHE A 86 -15.20 -13.80 12.17
C PHE A 86 -14.77 -12.57 12.93
N SER A 87 -15.39 -11.45 12.63
CA SER A 87 -15.04 -10.17 13.22
C SER A 87 -16.27 -9.42 13.70
N VAL A 88 -16.21 -8.97 14.95
CA VAL A 88 -17.07 -7.91 15.48
C VAL A 88 -16.37 -6.58 15.23
N LEU A 89 -17.04 -5.65 14.57
CA LEU A 89 -16.56 -4.30 14.34
C LEU A 89 -17.43 -3.33 15.14
N GLU A 90 -16.83 -2.57 16.04
CA GLU A 90 -17.53 -1.59 16.87
C GLU A 90 -17.04 -0.19 16.56
N ASP A 91 -17.97 0.70 16.25
CA ASP A 91 -17.71 2.10 15.95
C ASP A 91 -18.15 2.98 17.11
N TYR A 92 -17.19 3.59 17.81
CA TYR A 92 -17.42 4.54 18.90
C TYR A 92 -17.41 6.00 18.43
N GLY A 93 -17.51 6.24 17.12
CA GLY A 93 -17.51 7.58 16.55
C GLY A 93 -16.11 8.15 16.32
N LEU A 94 -16.08 9.39 15.83
CA LEU A 94 -14.87 10.03 15.31
C LEU A 94 -14.14 10.92 16.33
N ASP A 95 -14.80 11.32 17.42
CA ASP A 95 -14.23 12.23 18.41
C ASP A 95 -13.44 11.46 19.48
N PRO A 96 -12.10 11.56 19.53
CA PRO A 96 -11.30 10.85 20.53
C PRO A 96 -11.45 11.39 21.95
N ASN A 97 -11.95 12.62 22.11
CA ASN A 97 -12.11 13.26 23.43
C ASN A 97 -13.46 12.94 24.07
N CYS A 98 -14.43 12.48 23.28
CA CYS A 98 -15.77 12.16 23.72
C CYS A 98 -16.15 10.75 23.27
N ILE A 99 -15.48 9.74 23.84
CA ILE A 99 -15.73 8.34 23.50
C ILE A 99 -16.98 7.87 24.27
N PRO A 100 -18.07 7.47 23.59
CA PRO A 100 -19.27 6.99 24.24
C PRO A 100 -19.02 5.65 24.96
N GLU A 101 -19.81 5.36 25.98
CA GLU A 101 -19.74 4.09 26.69
C GLU A 101 -20.08 2.90 25.77
N ASN A 102 -21.12 3.08 24.95
CA ASN A 102 -21.62 2.12 23.97
C ASN A 102 -21.26 2.52 22.54
N PRO A 103 -20.99 1.56 21.64
CA PRO A 103 -20.72 1.86 20.24
C PRO A 103 -21.98 2.37 19.53
N HIS A 104 -21.82 3.29 18.58
CA HIS A 104 -22.91 3.77 17.73
C HIS A 104 -23.35 2.72 16.72
N ASN A 105 -22.41 1.91 16.22
CA ASN A 105 -22.68 0.83 15.29
C ASN A 105 -21.86 -0.39 15.67
N ILE A 106 -22.51 -1.55 15.55
CA ILE A 106 -21.90 -2.86 15.71
C ILE A 106 -22.16 -3.63 14.43
N TYR A 107 -21.10 -4.19 13.86
CA TYR A 107 -21.17 -5.05 12.68
C TYR A 107 -20.60 -6.40 13.03
N PHE A 108 -21.23 -7.45 12.52
CA PHE A 108 -20.70 -8.81 12.57
C PHE A 108 -20.55 -9.35 11.17
N GLY A 109 -19.43 -10.00 10.90
CA GLY A 109 -19.18 -10.56 9.59
C GLY A 109 -17.97 -11.46 9.52
N ARG A 110 -17.82 -12.11 8.36
CA ARG A 110 -16.70 -12.99 8.05
C ARG A 110 -15.62 -12.22 7.30
N TRP A 111 -14.37 -12.35 7.72
CA TRP A 111 -13.23 -11.77 7.03
C TRP A 111 -12.99 -12.45 5.67
N ILE A 112 -12.72 -11.65 4.65
CA ILE A 112 -12.48 -12.11 3.27
C ILE A 112 -11.02 -11.91 2.87
N ALA A 113 -10.50 -10.69 3.06
CA ALA A 113 -9.15 -10.35 2.68
C ALA A 113 -8.69 -9.07 3.37
N ASP A 114 -7.38 -8.98 3.59
CA ASP A 114 -6.71 -7.73 3.97
C ASP A 114 -6.26 -6.95 2.73
N GLY A 115 -6.12 -5.63 2.91
CA GLY A 115 -5.45 -4.75 1.97
C GLY A 115 -3.95 -4.82 2.13
N GLN A 116 -3.24 -3.94 1.43
CA GLN A 116 -1.78 -3.90 1.40
C GLN A 116 -1.22 -2.59 1.97
N ARG A 117 -1.82 -2.12 3.07
CA ARG A 117 -1.45 -0.85 3.68
C ARG A 117 -0.03 -0.87 4.24
N GLU A 118 0.44 -2.03 4.68
CA GLU A 118 1.82 -2.31 5.12
C GLU A 118 2.86 -1.98 4.03
N LEU A 119 2.48 -2.04 2.75
CA LEU A 119 3.39 -1.66 1.67
C LEU A 119 3.81 -0.20 1.76
N ILE A 120 2.92 0.70 2.19
CA ILE A 120 3.25 2.14 2.35
C ILE A 120 4.46 2.31 3.27
N GLU A 121 4.51 1.57 4.37
CA GLU A 121 5.61 1.63 5.32
C GLU A 121 6.87 0.96 4.77
N SER A 122 6.73 -0.18 4.08
CA SER A 122 7.88 -0.88 3.49
C SER A 122 8.57 -0.07 2.38
N TYR A 123 7.82 0.72 1.61
CA TYR A 123 8.31 1.58 0.52
C TYR A 123 8.55 3.04 0.95
N SER A 124 8.52 3.30 2.26
CA SER A 124 8.74 4.65 2.81
C SER A 124 10.06 5.24 2.31
N VAL A 125 10.04 6.53 1.97
CA VAL A 125 11.22 7.28 1.50
C VAL A 125 12.40 7.15 2.48
N LYS A 126 12.11 7.05 3.79
CA LYS A 126 13.13 6.90 4.85
C LYS A 126 13.96 5.62 4.74
N LYS A 127 13.45 4.59 4.07
CA LYS A 127 14.11 3.30 3.87
C LYS A 127 14.94 3.24 2.57
N ARG A 128 14.97 4.32 1.78
CA ARG A 128 15.70 4.37 0.50
C ARG A 128 17.18 4.66 0.73
N HIS A 129 18.04 4.09 -0.12
CA HIS A 129 19.48 4.37 -0.12
C HIS A 129 19.80 5.85 -0.44
N PHE A 130 18.98 6.48 -1.29
CA PHE A 130 19.09 7.90 -1.62
C PHE A 130 17.76 8.60 -1.31
N ILE A 131 17.84 9.65 -0.48
CA ILE A 131 16.70 10.43 0.00
C ILE A 131 16.74 11.80 -0.66
N GLY A 132 15.72 12.10 -1.45
CA GLY A 132 15.54 13.42 -2.06
C GLY A 132 14.34 14.12 -1.44
N ASN A 133 14.46 15.44 -1.28
CA ASN A 133 13.44 16.30 -0.68
C ASN A 133 12.14 16.40 -1.50
N THR A 134 12.18 16.09 -2.80
CA THR A 134 11.04 16.13 -3.72
C THR A 134 10.48 14.74 -4.06
N SER A 135 10.82 13.71 -3.27
CA SER A 135 10.30 12.35 -3.50
C SER A 135 8.81 12.25 -3.19
N MET A 136 8.05 11.63 -4.10
CA MET A 136 6.64 11.30 -3.87
C MET A 136 6.48 10.26 -2.75
N ASP A 137 5.42 10.43 -1.95
CA ASP A 137 5.01 9.49 -0.91
C ASP A 137 4.64 8.12 -1.51
N ALA A 138 4.98 7.05 -0.79
CA ALA A 138 4.75 5.68 -1.23
C ALA A 138 3.25 5.38 -1.39
N GLY A 139 2.41 5.84 -0.45
CA GLY A 139 0.96 5.64 -0.49
C GLY A 139 0.33 6.32 -1.70
N LEU A 140 0.70 7.57 -1.96
CA LEU A 140 0.24 8.30 -3.15
C LEU A 140 0.66 7.59 -4.44
N SER A 141 1.88 7.07 -4.48
CA SER A 141 2.42 6.34 -5.63
C SER A 141 1.60 5.08 -5.94
N PHE A 142 1.22 4.31 -4.90
CA PHE A 142 0.33 3.14 -5.08
C PHE A 142 -1.08 3.54 -5.53
N ILE A 143 -1.62 4.64 -5.02
CA ILE A 143 -2.94 5.15 -5.44
C ILE A 143 -2.90 5.53 -6.93
N MET A 144 -1.86 6.22 -7.38
CA MET A 144 -1.67 6.58 -8.79
C MET A 144 -1.57 5.35 -9.70
N ALA A 145 -0.78 4.36 -9.31
CA ALA A 145 -0.66 3.10 -10.06
C ALA A 145 -2.00 2.34 -10.16
N ASN A 146 -2.80 2.38 -9.10
CA ASN A 146 -4.15 1.82 -9.11
C ASN A 146 -5.11 2.60 -10.00
N HIS A 147 -5.03 3.94 -9.99
CA HIS A 147 -5.82 4.80 -10.88
C HIS A 147 -5.48 4.57 -12.36
N GLY A 148 -4.18 4.43 -12.67
CA GLY A 148 -3.70 4.06 -14.00
C GLY A 148 -3.98 2.61 -14.39
N LYS A 149 -4.60 1.82 -13.50
CA LYS A 149 -4.92 0.39 -13.68
C LYS A 149 -3.71 -0.46 -14.08
N VAL A 150 -2.50 -0.01 -13.73
CA VAL A 150 -1.23 -0.66 -14.09
C VAL A 150 -1.26 -2.13 -13.69
N LYS A 151 -0.89 -3.02 -14.59
CA LYS A 151 -0.80 -4.46 -14.41
C LYS A 151 0.66 -4.91 -14.54
N GLU A 152 0.89 -6.15 -14.16
CA GLU A 152 2.16 -6.81 -14.46
C GLU A 152 2.43 -6.74 -15.96
N ASN A 153 3.67 -6.40 -16.32
CA ASN A 153 4.16 -6.23 -17.70
C ASN A 153 3.70 -4.94 -18.40
N ASP A 154 2.94 -4.07 -17.75
CA ASP A 154 2.68 -2.74 -18.28
C ASP A 154 3.95 -1.88 -18.25
N ILE A 155 4.13 -1.07 -19.29
CA ILE A 155 5.17 -0.06 -19.36
C ILE A 155 4.59 1.27 -18.88
N VAL A 156 5.09 1.76 -17.75
CA VAL A 156 4.65 3.04 -17.17
C VAL A 156 5.73 4.09 -17.39
N PHE A 157 5.34 5.25 -17.88
CA PHE A 157 6.21 6.40 -18.09
C PHE A 157 5.86 7.52 -17.11
N ASP A 158 6.85 7.93 -16.30
CA ASP A 158 6.80 9.11 -15.45
C ASP A 158 7.84 10.14 -15.93
N PRO A 159 7.44 11.23 -16.62
CA PRO A 159 8.37 12.23 -17.13
C PRO A 159 8.99 13.11 -16.04
N PHE A 160 8.55 13.01 -14.77
CA PHE A 160 8.99 13.87 -13.67
C PHE A 160 9.48 13.08 -12.44
N VAL A 161 10.16 11.95 -12.68
CA VAL A 161 10.58 10.97 -11.64
C VAL A 161 11.59 11.50 -10.58
N GLY A 162 12.14 12.70 -10.78
CA GLY A 162 12.90 13.45 -9.76
C GLY A 162 14.17 12.74 -9.26
N THR A 163 14.19 12.39 -7.97
CA THR A 163 15.33 11.79 -7.25
C THR A 163 15.75 10.41 -7.79
N ALA A 164 14.90 9.77 -8.59
CA ALA A 164 15.33 8.68 -9.45
C ALA A 164 16.14 9.28 -10.61
N LYS A 165 17.47 9.12 -10.58
CA LYS A 165 18.35 9.74 -11.56
C LYS A 165 17.87 9.48 -13.00
N VAL A 166 17.88 10.57 -13.76
CA VAL A 166 17.58 10.77 -15.19
C VAL A 166 17.90 9.55 -16.06
N LYS A 167 16.84 8.91 -16.56
CA LYS A 167 16.67 8.22 -17.87
C LYS A 167 15.45 7.31 -17.73
N CYS A 168 14.45 7.48 -18.61
CA CYS A 168 13.17 6.74 -18.64
C CYS A 168 13.22 5.40 -17.91
N TRP A 169 12.69 5.37 -16.69
CA TRP A 169 12.47 4.11 -16.01
C TRP A 169 11.17 3.54 -16.56
N ILE A 170 11.29 2.49 -17.37
CA ILE A 170 10.22 1.52 -17.52
C ILE A 170 10.10 0.87 -16.15
N VAL A 171 9.23 1.40 -15.30
CA VAL A 171 8.93 0.76 -14.02
C VAL A 171 8.02 -0.41 -14.34
N ARG A 172 8.62 -1.60 -14.56
CA ARG A 172 7.86 -2.84 -14.44
C ARG A 172 7.40 -2.90 -12.99
N TYR A 173 6.12 -2.68 -12.74
CA TYR A 173 5.51 -2.95 -11.44
C TYR A 173 5.57 -4.46 -11.21
N CYS A 174 6.72 -4.94 -10.74
CA CYS A 174 6.84 -6.28 -10.19
C CYS A 174 6.28 -6.21 -8.77
N CYS A 175 4.96 -6.41 -8.65
CA CYS A 175 4.37 -6.83 -7.38
C CYS A 175 4.82 -8.26 -7.07
N CYS A 176 6.12 -8.47 -6.82
CA CYS A 176 6.61 -9.69 -6.18
C CYS A 176 6.53 -9.49 -4.67
N PRO A 177 5.68 -10.25 -3.96
CA PRO A 177 5.73 -10.26 -2.50
C PRO A 177 7.03 -10.95 -2.07
N GLY A 178 7.96 -10.20 -1.46
CA GLY A 178 9.05 -10.78 -0.68
C GLY A 178 10.48 -10.44 -1.06
N ASN A 179 10.75 -9.73 -2.16
CA ASN A 179 12.13 -9.31 -2.50
C ASN A 179 12.28 -7.80 -2.44
N SER A 180 13.39 -7.34 -1.89
CA SER A 180 13.84 -5.94 -1.94
C SER A 180 13.79 -5.39 -3.37
N PRO A 181 13.63 -4.07 -3.56
CA PRO A 181 13.73 -3.48 -4.89
C PRO A 181 15.16 -3.68 -5.42
N GLU A 182 15.37 -4.68 -6.27
CA GLU A 182 16.61 -4.85 -7.02
C GLU A 182 16.50 -4.08 -8.34
N MET A 183 17.59 -3.38 -8.67
CA MET A 183 17.64 -2.42 -9.77
C MET A 183 17.79 -3.17 -11.10
N TRP A 184 16.87 -2.94 -12.04
CA TRP A 184 17.04 -3.39 -13.42
C TRP A 184 18.20 -2.62 -14.06
N THR A 185 19.14 -3.34 -14.70
CA THR A 185 20.25 -2.70 -15.43
C THR A 185 19.83 -2.44 -16.87
N ARG A 186 19.93 -1.18 -17.32
CA ARG A 186 19.64 -0.76 -18.69
C ARG A 186 20.89 -0.87 -19.56
N LEU A 187 20.80 -1.62 -20.65
CA LEU A 187 21.77 -1.59 -21.74
C LEU A 187 21.08 -0.97 -22.97
N GLU A 188 21.67 0.10 -23.49
CA GLU A 188 21.22 0.74 -24.74
C GLU A 188 22.18 0.33 -25.86
N SER A 189 21.63 -0.15 -26.97
CA SER A 189 22.40 -0.31 -28.21
C SER A 189 21.60 0.25 -29.38
N SER A 190 22.29 0.93 -30.28
CA SER A 190 21.71 1.48 -31.49
C SER A 190 21.95 0.51 -32.63
N SER A 191 20.89 0.14 -33.34
CA SER A 191 20.98 -0.69 -34.54
C SER A 191 20.08 -0.13 -35.63
N GLU A 192 20.42 -0.43 -36.88
CA GLU A 192 19.66 -0.02 -38.06
C GLU A 192 19.03 -1.28 -38.66
N VAL A 193 17.70 -1.30 -38.77
CA VAL A 193 16.95 -2.42 -39.36
C VAL A 193 16.08 -1.83 -40.45
N ASP A 194 16.25 -2.30 -41.69
CA ASP A 194 15.54 -1.82 -42.88
C ASP A 194 15.66 -0.29 -43.10
N GLY A 195 16.85 0.26 -42.84
CA GLY A 195 17.13 1.70 -43.01
C GLY A 195 16.45 2.61 -41.99
N THR A 196 15.81 2.05 -40.96
CA THR A 196 15.21 2.81 -39.87
C THR A 196 16.07 2.69 -38.61
N PRO A 197 16.53 3.80 -38.01
CA PRO A 197 17.30 3.76 -36.77
C PRO A 197 16.41 3.30 -35.61
N ARG A 198 16.83 2.24 -34.91
CA ARG A 198 16.12 1.70 -33.74
C ARG A 198 17.01 1.78 -32.51
N ILE A 199 16.38 2.09 -31.38
CA ILE A 199 17.03 2.00 -30.07
C ILE A 199 16.52 0.72 -29.43
N MET A 200 17.44 -0.24 -29.23
CA MET A 200 17.16 -1.42 -28.44
C MET A 200 17.46 -1.10 -26.98
N VAL A 201 16.40 -1.05 -26.17
CA VAL A 201 16.51 -0.93 -24.71
C VAL A 201 16.36 -2.33 -24.13
N SER A 202 17.47 -2.88 -23.65
CA SER A 202 17.51 -4.19 -23.00
C SER A 202 17.51 -3.98 -21.49
N LEU A 203 16.47 -4.49 -20.82
CA LEU A 203 16.35 -4.50 -19.37
C LEU A 203 16.67 -5.91 -18.87
N ARG A 204 17.75 -6.05 -18.10
CA ARG A 204 18.16 -7.35 -17.53
C ARG A 204 17.84 -7.44 -16.05
N HIS A 205 17.30 -8.60 -15.64
CA HIS A 205 17.11 -9.03 -14.26
C HIS A 205 17.49 -10.51 -14.11
N PRO A 206 17.91 -10.96 -12.91
CA PRO A 206 18.23 -12.37 -12.65
C PRO A 206 17.14 -13.39 -13.02
N CYS A 207 15.88 -12.97 -13.15
CA CYS A 207 14.74 -13.85 -13.47
C CYS A 207 14.17 -13.62 -14.88
N GLY A 208 14.80 -12.77 -15.71
CA GLY A 208 14.37 -12.56 -17.09
C GLY A 208 15.02 -11.35 -17.77
N SER A 209 14.93 -11.32 -19.10
CA SER A 209 15.32 -10.17 -19.92
C SER A 209 14.13 -9.69 -20.74
N LEU A 210 14.06 -8.38 -20.96
CA LEU A 210 13.07 -7.77 -21.83
C LEU A 210 13.78 -6.82 -22.79
N ASP A 211 13.66 -7.10 -24.08
CA ASP A 211 14.17 -6.25 -25.15
C ASP A 211 13.01 -5.47 -25.76
N VAL A 212 13.06 -4.14 -25.65
CA VAL A 212 12.08 -3.25 -26.27
C VAL A 212 12.76 -2.53 -27.43
N LEU A 213 12.27 -2.76 -28.65
CA LEU A 213 12.67 -2.04 -29.85
C LEU A 213 11.81 -0.79 -29.99
N LEU A 214 12.39 0.37 -29.70
CA LEU A 214 11.74 1.65 -29.93
C LEU A 214 12.12 2.18 -31.31
N ASN A 215 11.11 2.56 -32.09
CA ASN A 215 11.31 3.19 -33.39
C ASN A 215 11.69 4.67 -33.18
N ARG A 216 12.90 5.06 -33.58
CA ARG A 216 13.45 6.39 -33.28
C ARG A 216 12.63 7.51 -33.94
N ASP A 217 12.03 7.23 -35.09
CA ASP A 217 11.30 8.24 -35.87
C ASP A 217 9.90 8.50 -35.33
N GLN A 218 9.23 7.48 -34.78
CA GLN A 218 7.87 7.60 -34.22
C GLN A 218 7.86 8.36 -32.88
N TYR A 219 9.01 8.49 -32.21
CA TYR A 219 9.19 9.25 -30.97
C TYR A 219 10.25 10.35 -31.11
N SER A 220 10.61 10.73 -32.34
CA SER A 220 11.60 11.76 -32.66
C SER A 220 11.29 13.11 -32.01
N HIS A 221 10.00 13.43 -31.84
CA HIS A 221 9.51 14.61 -31.14
C HIS A 221 9.69 14.56 -29.61
N LEU A 222 9.82 13.37 -29.02
CA LEU A 222 10.21 13.17 -27.61
C LEU A 222 11.73 13.10 -27.43
N LEU A 223 12.48 12.86 -28.52
CA LEU A 223 13.94 12.81 -28.58
C LEU A 223 14.56 14.15 -29.01
N SER A 224 13.82 15.25 -28.92
CA SER A 224 14.46 16.55 -29.16
C SER A 224 15.61 16.72 -28.17
N ASP A 225 16.83 16.82 -28.71
CA ASP A 225 18.08 17.17 -28.00
C ASP A 225 18.03 18.60 -27.40
N HIS A 226 16.82 19.17 -27.23
CA HIS A 226 16.54 20.46 -26.62
C HIS A 226 16.08 20.38 -25.15
N PHE A 227 16.22 19.22 -24.50
CA PHE A 227 16.37 19.23 -23.04
C PHE A 227 17.81 19.62 -22.69
N LEU A 228 18.13 20.89 -22.92
CA LEU A 228 19.21 21.56 -22.19
C LEU A 228 18.99 21.26 -20.69
N PRO A 229 20.03 20.89 -19.92
CA PRO A 229 19.90 20.80 -18.48
C PRO A 229 19.30 22.12 -18.01
N TYR A 230 18.19 22.07 -17.26
CA TYR A 230 17.47 23.23 -16.75
C TYR A 230 18.49 24.21 -16.11
N GLN A 231 18.90 25.25 -16.85
CA GLN A 231 19.72 26.35 -16.34
C GLN A 231 18.81 27.39 -15.66
N GLY A 232 17.88 26.92 -14.85
CA GLY A 232 17.15 27.78 -13.94
C GLY A 232 18.06 28.14 -12.78
N HIS A 233 18.41 29.42 -12.69
CA HIS A 233 19.15 30.07 -11.60
C HIS A 233 19.07 29.30 -10.28
N ASN A 234 20.20 28.73 -9.87
CA ASN A 234 20.37 27.84 -8.73
C ASN A 234 20.32 28.59 -7.37
N SER A 235 19.36 29.51 -7.20
CA SER A 235 19.23 30.33 -5.98
C SER A 235 19.06 29.47 -4.72
N PHE A 236 18.45 28.29 -4.86
CA PHE A 236 18.34 27.32 -3.77
C PHE A 236 19.68 26.67 -3.45
N ARG A 237 20.43 26.22 -4.47
CA ARG A 237 21.74 25.57 -4.29
C ARG A 237 22.73 26.55 -3.64
N GLU A 238 22.81 27.77 -4.14
CA GLU A 238 23.68 28.81 -3.58
C GLU A 238 23.28 29.22 -2.16
N LYS A 239 21.98 29.38 -1.88
CA LYS A 239 21.50 29.69 -0.51
C LYS A 239 21.70 28.53 0.46
N TYR A 240 21.47 27.30 0.02
CA TYR A 240 21.64 26.11 0.86
C TYR A 240 23.10 25.90 1.22
N PHE A 241 24.01 25.91 0.24
CA PHE A 241 25.43 25.70 0.50
C PHE A 241 26.05 26.88 1.26
N SER A 242 25.66 28.13 0.97
CA SER A 242 26.13 29.28 1.78
C SER A 242 25.62 29.24 3.24
N GLY A 243 24.38 28.75 3.47
CA GLY A 243 23.83 28.55 4.80
C GLY A 243 24.54 27.45 5.59
N VAL A 244 24.91 26.36 4.91
CA VAL A 244 25.68 25.25 5.50
C VAL A 244 27.10 25.71 5.85
N THR A 245 27.79 26.41 4.96
CA THR A 245 29.15 26.92 5.22
C THR A 245 29.15 27.93 6.38
N LYS A 246 28.13 28.80 6.49
CA LYS A 246 27.99 29.74 7.62
C LYS A 246 27.71 29.06 8.96
N ARG A 247 26.99 27.93 8.98
CA ARG A 247 26.77 27.17 10.22
C ARG A 247 28.05 26.49 10.70
N ILE A 248 28.77 25.84 9.78
CA ILE A 248 30.04 25.17 10.10
C ILE A 248 31.06 26.19 10.65
N ALA A 249 31.21 27.34 9.99
CA ALA A 249 32.12 28.40 10.47
C ALA A 249 31.71 29.03 11.81
N LYS A 250 30.43 28.96 12.19
CA LYS A 250 29.93 29.44 13.49
C LYS A 250 30.15 28.40 14.59
N GLU A 251 29.99 27.12 14.28
CA GLU A 251 30.26 26.01 15.20
C GLU A 251 31.76 25.89 15.49
N GLU A 252 32.63 26.02 14.48
CA GLU A 252 34.09 26.02 14.66
C GLU A 252 34.59 27.19 15.53
N LYS A 253 33.98 28.37 15.41
CA LYS A 253 34.30 29.53 16.27
C LYS A 253 33.83 29.38 17.71
N SER A 254 32.74 28.64 17.95
CA SER A 254 32.23 28.39 19.30
C SER A 254 32.98 27.29 20.05
N SER A 255 33.84 26.54 19.37
CA SER A 255 34.67 25.48 19.97
C SER A 255 36.11 25.92 20.25
N GLN A 256 36.44 27.19 20.02
CA GLN A 256 37.77 27.79 20.26
C GLN A 256 37.75 28.91 21.31
N GLU A 257 36.62 29.16 21.97
CA GLU A 257 36.49 29.92 23.23
C GLU A 257 36.18 28.97 24.39
#